data_AF-A0A1V4EQ66-F1
#
_entry.id   AF-A0A1V4EQ66-F1
#
_cell.length_a   1.000
_cell.length_b   1.000
_cell.length_c   1.000
_cell.angle_alpha   90.00
_cell.angle_beta   90.00
_cell.angle_gamma   90.00
#
_symmetry.space_group_name_H-M   'P 1'
#
loop_
_entity.id
_entity.type
_entity.pdbx_description
1 polymer ?
#
loop_
_entity_poly.entity_id
_entity_poly.type
_entity_poly.pdbx_seq_one_letter_code
_entity_poly.pdbx_strand_id
1 'polypeptide(L)' 'MKRFGKLLYDEDIEHWRFEDRHGAWWLHSGDTVAFHLGDRYVQGRIEHAENWYVLLGDARLSLWHKGTYAVRMEK' A
#
# COMPACT_ATOMS: atom_id res chain seq x y z
N MET A 1 -5.79 5.17 14.72
CA MET A 1 -4.77 4.29 15.34
C MET A 1 -3.85 3.74 14.26
N LYS A 2 -2.53 3.67 14.50
CA LYS A 2 -1.59 3.09 13.53
C LYS A 2 -1.71 1.56 13.50
N ARG A 3 -1.94 1.00 12.32
CA ARG A 3 -2.06 -0.44 12.06
C ARG A 3 -0.91 -0.91 11.19
N PHE A 4 -0.22 -1.97 11.62
CA PHE A 4 0.91 -2.56 10.90
C PHE A 4 0.44 -3.81 10.19
N GLY A 5 0.79 -3.95 8.92
CA GLY A 5 0.30 -5.02 8.09
C GLY A 5 1.09 -5.17 6.80
N LYS A 6 0.46 -5.77 5.82
CA LYS A 6 1.04 -6.03 4.51
C LYS A 6 0.12 -5.52 3.42
N LEU A 7 0.73 -5.08 2.33
CA LEU A 7 0.08 -4.80 1.07
C LEU A 7 0.25 -6.00 0.15
N LEU A 8 -0.88 -6.50 -0.36
CA LEU A 8 -1.00 -7.67 -1.22
C LEU A 8 -1.86 -7.29 -2.43
N TYR A 9 -1.53 -7.78 -3.61
CA TYR A 9 -2.38 -7.59 -4.78
C TYR A 9 -3.47 -8.66 -4.83
N ASP A 10 -4.69 -8.24 -5.09
CA ASP A 10 -5.86 -9.09 -5.26
C ASP A 10 -6.18 -9.16 -6.77
N GLU A 11 -5.86 -10.30 -7.39
CA GLU A 11 -6.01 -10.50 -8.83
C GLU A 11 -7.48 -10.59 -9.27
N ASP A 12 -8.40 -10.99 -8.37
CA ASP A 12 -9.81 -11.19 -8.72
C ASP A 12 -10.54 -9.86 -9.00
N ILE A 13 -10.09 -8.80 -8.34
CA ILE A 13 -10.67 -7.45 -8.51
C ILE A 13 -9.64 -6.41 -8.97
N GLU A 14 -8.41 -6.83 -9.24
CA GLU A 14 -7.31 -5.98 -9.70
C GLU A 14 -7.02 -4.77 -8.77
N HIS A 15 -7.04 -5.01 -7.45
CA HIS A 15 -6.80 -3.96 -6.44
C HIS A 15 -5.72 -4.38 -5.43
N TRP A 16 -5.09 -3.37 -4.83
CA TRP A 16 -4.25 -3.58 -3.67
C TRP A 16 -5.07 -3.67 -2.39
N ARG A 17 -4.77 -4.66 -1.56
CA ARG A 17 -5.41 -4.90 -0.27
C ARG A 17 -4.42 -4.73 0.86
N PHE A 18 -4.80 -3.97 1.88
CA PHE A 18 -4.09 -3.99 3.15
C PHE A 18 -4.65 -5.12 4.02
N GLU A 19 -3.76 -5.88 4.64
CA GLU A 19 -4.10 -6.97 5.55
C GLU A 19 -3.27 -6.89 6.84
N ASP A 20 -3.94 -7.00 7.99
CA ASP A 20 -3.31 -7.19 9.29
C ASP A 20 -4.11 -8.17 10.17
N ARG A 21 -3.75 -8.26 11.45
CA ARG A 21 -4.39 -9.17 12.42
C ARG A 21 -5.88 -8.88 12.71
N HIS A 22 -6.40 -7.71 12.38
CA HIS A 22 -7.82 -7.37 12.58
C HIS A 22 -8.62 -7.31 11.27
N GLY A 23 -8.06 -7.82 10.16
CA GLY A 23 -8.77 -8.01 8.91
C GLY A 23 -8.10 -7.34 7.73
N ALA A 24 -8.82 -7.32 6.61
CA ALA A 24 -8.35 -6.80 5.33
C ALA A 24 -9.35 -5.83 4.71
N TRP A 25 -8.84 -4.88 3.92
CA TRP A 25 -9.65 -3.98 3.10
C TRP A 25 -8.87 -3.53 1.87
N TRP A 26 -9.60 -3.33 0.77
CA TRP A 26 -9.03 -2.83 -0.47
C TRP A 26 -8.75 -1.35 -0.37
N LEU A 27 -7.65 -0.94 -1.01
CA LEU A 27 -7.24 0.44 -1.06
C LEU A 27 -7.82 1.14 -2.28
N HIS A 28 -8.05 2.44 -2.14
CA HIS A 28 -8.50 3.33 -3.18
C HIS A 28 -7.45 4.41 -3.47
N SER A 29 -7.49 4.96 -4.68
CA SER A 29 -6.71 6.16 -5.00
C SER A 29 -6.92 7.24 -3.94
N GLY A 30 -5.84 7.77 -3.41
CA GLY A 30 -5.87 8.75 -2.33
C GLY A 30 -5.58 8.16 -0.94
N ASP A 31 -5.67 6.84 -0.75
CA ASP A 31 -5.38 6.23 0.55
C ASP A 31 -3.91 6.42 0.95
N THR A 32 -3.71 6.80 2.21
CA THR A 32 -2.37 7.03 2.76
C THR A 32 -1.79 5.73 3.32
N VAL A 33 -0.59 5.41 2.88
CA VAL A 33 0.12 4.20 3.27
C VAL A 33 1.59 4.49 3.51
N ALA A 34 2.13 4.03 4.64
CA ALA A 34 3.55 4.19 4.96
C ALA A 34 4.30 2.88 4.69
N PHE A 35 5.21 2.88 3.74
CA PHE A 35 6.02 1.72 3.37
C PHE A 35 7.23 1.57 4.29
N HIS A 36 7.50 0.36 4.74
CA HIS A 36 8.73 0.05 5.46
C HIS A 36 9.88 -0.12 4.46
N LEU A 37 10.78 0.87 4.40
CA LEU A 37 11.92 0.90 3.49
C LEU A 37 13.21 1.06 4.31
N GLY A 38 14.00 -0.02 4.40
CA GLY A 38 15.15 -0.07 5.30
C GLY A 38 14.71 -0.14 6.76
N ASP A 39 15.06 0.88 7.54
CA ASP A 39 14.77 1.02 8.98
C ASP A 39 13.65 2.02 9.29
N ARG A 40 12.99 2.56 8.27
CA ARG A 40 12.00 3.64 8.40
C ARG A 40 10.71 3.37 7.64
N TYR A 41 9.67 4.06 8.08
CA TYR A 41 8.39 4.12 7.38
C TYR A 41 8.30 5.42 6.57
N VAL A 42 8.20 5.29 5.26
CA VAL A 42 8.04 6.43 4.34
C VAL A 42 6.58 6.54 3.96
N GLN A 43 5.95 7.65 4.34
CA GLN A 43 4.55 7.91 4.02
C GLN A 43 4.39 8.20 2.52
N GLY A 44 3.39 7.58 1.92
CA GLY A 44 2.98 7.81 0.56
C GLY A 44 1.48 7.74 0.40
N ARG A 45 1.06 7.94 -0.84
CA ARG A 45 -0.33 7.85 -1.25
C ARG A 45 -0.45 6.87 -2.40
N ILE A 46 -1.33 5.89 -2.27
CA ILE A 46 -1.60 4.96 -3.35
C ILE A 46 -2.51 5.63 -4.38
N GLU A 47 -2.24 5.37 -5.65
CA GLU A 47 -2.96 5.94 -6.79
C GLU A 47 -3.08 4.89 -7.88
N HIS A 48 -4.11 5.05 -8.71
CA HIS A 48 -4.36 4.21 -9.87
C HIS A 48 -4.52 5.07 -11.12
N ALA A 49 -3.73 4.74 -12.16
CA ALA A 49 -3.88 5.28 -13.51
C ALA A 49 -3.95 4.09 -14.48
N GLU A 50 -2.93 3.89 -15.33
CA GLU A 50 -2.81 2.66 -16.14
C GLU A 50 -2.41 1.44 -15.30
N ASN A 51 -1.68 1.67 -14.20
CA ASN A 51 -1.27 0.67 -13.22
C ASN A 51 -1.32 1.29 -11.83
N TRP A 52 -1.37 0.45 -10.80
CA TRP A 52 -1.25 0.91 -9.42
C TRP A 52 0.17 1.37 -9.08
N TYR A 53 0.28 2.52 -8.41
CA TYR A 53 1.55 3.06 -7.94
C TYR A 53 1.37 3.79 -6.61
N VAL A 54 2.50 4.09 -5.98
CA VAL A 54 2.55 4.89 -4.75
C VAL A 54 3.40 6.12 -5.00
N LEU A 55 2.86 7.28 -4.64
CA LEU A 55 3.60 8.53 -4.58
C LEU A 55 4.28 8.64 -3.22
N LEU A 56 5.61 8.70 -3.21
CA LEU A 56 6.46 8.85 -2.03
C LEU A 56 7.19 10.20 -2.12
N GLY A 57 6.53 11.27 -1.68
CA GLY A 57 7.00 12.64 -1.95
C GLY A 57 7.03 12.90 -3.46
N ASP A 58 8.21 13.23 -3.99
CA ASP A 58 8.42 13.52 -5.42
C ASP A 58 8.78 12.27 -6.25
N ALA A 59 8.79 11.09 -5.63
CA ALA A 59 9.10 9.82 -6.29
C ALA A 59 7.84 8.99 -6.53
N ARG A 60 7.85 8.22 -7.64
CA ARG A 60 6.84 7.20 -7.93
C ARG A 60 7.43 5.81 -7.72
N LEU A 61 6.76 4.98 -6.93
CA LEU A 61 7.04 3.57 -6.78
C LEU A 61 5.94 2.76 -7.49
N SER A 62 6.32 2.02 -8.54
CA SER A 62 5.44 1.02 -9.15
C SER A 62 5.37 -0.21 -8.25
N LEU A 63 4.15 -0.70 -8.00
CA LEU A 63 3.93 -1.91 -7.24
C LEU A 63 3.89 -3.11 -8.17
N TRP A 64 4.54 -4.21 -7.78
CA TRP A 64 4.56 -5.43 -8.57
C TRP A 64 3.51 -6.39 -8.04
N HIS A 65 2.64 -6.93 -8.88
CA HIS A 65 1.48 -7.72 -8.44
C HIS A 65 1.86 -8.93 -7.57
N LYS A 66 3.00 -9.56 -7.83
CA LYS A 66 3.52 -10.69 -7.03
C LYS A 66 4.32 -10.24 -5.78
N GLY A 67 4.44 -8.94 -5.57
CA GLY A 67 5.13 -8.34 -4.45
C GLY A 67 4.29 -8.37 -3.17
N THR A 68 4.98 -8.41 -2.04
CA THR A 68 4.38 -8.19 -0.72
C THR A 68 5.15 -7.09 -0.02
N TYR A 69 4.44 -6.08 0.46
CA TYR A 69 5.06 -4.90 1.03
C TYR A 69 4.66 -4.74 2.49
N ALA A 70 5.64 -4.67 3.40
CA ALA A 70 5.37 -4.36 4.79
C ALA A 70 5.02 -2.87 4.93
N VAL A 71 3.84 -2.58 5.48
CA VAL A 71 3.31 -1.22 5.54
C VAL A 71 2.63 -0.91 6.86
N ARG A 72 2.43 0.38 7.11
CA ARG A 72 1.65 0.91 8.22
C ARG A 72 0.61 1.89 7.69
N MET A 73 -0.63 1.78 8.15
CA MET A 73 -1.72 2.68 7.78
C MET A 73 -2.36 3.30 9.02
N GLU A 74 -2.97 4.46 8.84
CA GLU A 74 -3.79 5.12 9.86
C GLU A 74 -5.26 4.93 9.49
N LYS A 75 -6.04 4.40 10.44
CA LYS A 75 -7.49 4.30 10.35
C LYS A 75 -8.11 4.87 11.61
#